data_AF-A0AAE1B735-F1
#
_entry.id   AF-A0AAE1B735-F1
#
_cell.length_a   1.000
_cell.length_b   1.000
_cell.length_c   1.000
_cell.angle_alpha   90.00
_cell.angle_beta   90.00
_cell.angle_gamma   90.00
#
_symmetry.space_group_name_H-M   'P 1'
#
loop_
_entity.id
_entity.type
_entity.pdbx_description
1 polymer ?
#
loop_
_entity_poly.entity_id
_entity_poly.type
_entity_poly.pdbx_seq_one_letter_code
_entity_poly.pdbx_strand_id
1 'polypeptide(L)' 'MECVDDAIVQAKECLKIKEVIVQTRTDCKGQGSSTTKWWSNAEGKERRDMVINDIRLNEDSRRVQEAVQQMQQGQWTN' A
#
# COMPACT_ATOMS: atom_id res chain seq x y z
N MET A 1 15.49 -16.99 -6.22
CA MET A 1 14.75 -16.79 -4.96
C MET A 1 15.08 -15.38 -4.48
N GLU A 2 14.58 -14.36 -5.20
CA GLU A 2 14.93 -12.94 -4.96
C GLU A 2 13.67 -12.06 -4.83
N CYS A 3 12.55 -12.44 -5.46
CA CYS A 3 11.34 -11.60 -5.50
C CYS A 3 10.64 -11.36 -4.14
N VAL A 4 10.84 -12.23 -3.15
CA VAL A 4 10.16 -12.08 -1.84
C VAL A 4 10.84 -10.99 -1.00
N ASP A 5 12.16 -10.92 -1.07
CA ASP A 5 12.93 -9.90 -0.36
C ASP A 5 12.69 -8.53 -0.99
N ASP A 6 12.60 -8.45 -2.31
CA ASP A 6 12.27 -7.21 -3.03
C ASP A 6 10.89 -6.66 -2.66
N ALA A 7 9.87 -7.54 -2.57
CA ALA A 7 8.52 -7.14 -2.18
C ALA A 7 8.49 -6.59 -0.73
N ILE A 8 9.27 -7.19 0.17
CA ILE A 8 9.39 -6.72 1.56
C ILE A 8 10.11 -5.37 1.63
N VAL A 9 11.17 -5.18 0.85
CA VAL A 9 11.90 -3.91 0.79
C VAL A 9 11.01 -2.81 0.25
N GLN A 10 10.34 -3.04 -0.88
CA GLN A 10 9.41 -2.08 -1.48
C GLN A 10 8.26 -1.72 -0.54
N ALA A 11 7.65 -2.71 0.14
CA ALA A 11 6.58 -2.46 1.09
C ALA A 11 7.05 -1.56 2.26
N LYS A 12 8.27 -1.78 2.78
CA LYS A 12 8.84 -0.92 3.83
C LYS A 12 9.05 0.52 3.35
N GLU A 13 9.54 0.71 2.13
CA GLU A 13 9.73 2.04 1.54
C GLU A 13 8.41 2.76 1.28
N CYS A 14 7.43 2.05 0.71
CA CYS A 14 6.07 2.55 0.51
C CYS A 14 5.43 3.01 1.81
N LEU A 15 5.56 2.24 2.89
CA LEU A 15 5.02 2.62 4.21
C LEU A 15 5.65 3.89 4.76
N LYS A 16 6.97 4.08 4.59
CA LYS A 16 7.66 5.33 4.96
C LYS A 16 7.18 6.52 4.14
N ILE A 17 7.04 6.35 2.83
CA ILE A 17 6.57 7.42 1.92
C ILE A 17 5.12 7.78 2.24
N LYS A 18 4.24 6.79 2.47
CA LYS A 18 2.86 7.00 2.90
C LYS A 18 2.81 7.83 4.18
N GLU A 19 3.67 7.54 5.15
CA GLU A 19 3.75 8.32 6.38
C GLU A 19 4.11 9.79 6.12
N VAL A 20 5.16 10.06 5.33
CA VAL A 20 5.55 11.42 4.96
C VAL A 20 4.44 12.17 4.22
N ILE A 21 3.79 11.52 3.25
CA ILE A 21 2.71 12.14 2.47
C ILE A 21 1.52 12.48 3.36
N VAL A 22 1.08 11.55 4.21
CA VAL A 22 -0.06 11.78 5.09
C VAL A 22 0.27 12.86 6.11
N GLN A 23 1.48 12.85 6.68
CA GLN A 23 1.90 13.90 7.62
C GLN A 23 1.94 15.28 6.96
N THR A 24 2.52 15.38 5.76
CA THR A 24 2.52 16.60 4.94
C THR A 24 1.11 17.07 4.59
N ARG A 25 0.18 16.13 4.37
CA ARG A 25 -1.23 16.42 4.06
C ARG A 25 -2.05 16.76 5.30
N THR A 26 -1.64 16.33 6.50
CA THR A 26 -2.35 16.62 7.76
C THR A 26 -2.26 18.11 8.12
N ASP A 27 -1.17 18.78 7.71
CA ASP A 27 -1.05 20.24 7.77
C ASP A 27 -1.99 20.97 6.78
N CYS A 28 -2.57 20.21 5.83
CA CYS A 28 -3.53 20.67 4.83
C CYS A 28 -4.96 20.16 5.15
N LYS A 29 -5.61 20.80 6.12
CA LYS A 29 -7.04 20.72 6.45
C LYS A 29 -7.53 19.48 7.22
N GLY A 30 -7.90 19.73 8.48
CA GLY A 30 -9.26 19.49 8.98
C GLY A 30 -9.77 18.05 9.07
N GLN A 31 -9.92 17.60 10.34
CA GLN A 31 -10.87 16.60 10.84
C GLN A 31 -10.63 15.12 10.52
N GLY A 32 -10.35 14.40 11.60
CA GLY A 32 -10.38 12.95 11.70
C GLY A 32 -9.23 12.50 12.58
N SER A 33 -9.47 12.34 13.89
CA SER A 33 -8.57 11.58 14.75
C SER A 33 -8.66 10.11 14.31
N SER A 34 -8.08 9.82 13.16
CA SER A 34 -7.76 8.46 12.80
C SER A 34 -6.58 8.10 13.66
N THR A 35 -6.73 7.08 14.48
CA THR A 35 -5.65 6.33 15.12
C THR A 35 -4.80 5.62 14.05
N THR A 36 -4.37 6.37 13.03
CA THR A 36 -3.53 5.90 11.94
C THR A 36 -2.22 5.47 12.57
N LYS A 37 -1.94 4.18 12.43
CA LYS A 37 -0.71 3.59 12.91
C LYS A 37 0.41 3.95 11.96
N TRP A 38 1.42 4.60 12.50
CA TRP A 38 2.58 5.09 11.76
C TRP A 38 3.67 4.03 11.70
N TRP A 39 4.38 3.96 10.58
CA TRP A 39 5.48 3.02 10.40
C TRP A 39 6.64 3.31 11.37
N SER A 40 6.87 4.58 11.68
CA SER A 40 7.88 5.02 12.65
C SER A 40 7.56 4.59 14.08
N ASN A 41 6.27 4.47 14.42
CA ASN A 41 5.82 4.13 15.78
C ASN A 41 5.48 2.64 15.95
N ALA A 42 5.48 1.85 14.87
CA ALA A 42 5.17 0.44 14.92
C ALA A 42 6.40 -0.42 15.29
N GLU A 43 6.19 -1.46 16.10
CA GLU A 43 7.26 -2.35 16.56
C GLU A 43 6.91 -3.84 16.47
N GLY A 44 7.93 -4.70 16.39
CA GLY A 44 7.80 -6.16 16.51
C GLY A 44 6.76 -6.80 15.58
N LYS A 45 5.70 -7.38 16.17
CA LYS A 45 4.59 -8.00 15.44
C LYS A 45 3.84 -7.00 14.56
N GLU A 46 3.64 -5.78 15.06
CA GLU A 46 2.87 -4.75 14.37
C GLU A 46 3.54 -4.34 13.05
N ARG A 47 4.86 -4.15 13.07
CA ARG A 47 5.63 -3.90 11.84
C ARG A 47 5.48 -5.00 10.80
N ARG A 48 5.50 -6.26 11.24
CA ARG A 48 5.32 -7.41 10.34
C ARG A 48 3.92 -7.42 9.75
N ASP A 49 2.90 -7.19 10.56
CA ASP A 49 1.51 -7.14 10.10
C ASP A 49 1.28 -5.99 9.11
N MET A 50 1.89 -4.82 9.33
CA MET A 50 1.83 -3.70 8.39
C MET A 50 2.46 -4.03 7.04
N VAL A 51 3.65 -4.65 7.02
CA VAL A 51 4.30 -5.08 5.76
C VAL A 51 3.45 -6.11 5.03
N ILE A 52 2.94 -7.12 5.75
CA ILE A 52 2.12 -8.18 5.15
C ILE A 52 0.84 -7.59 4.54
N ASN A 53 0.18 -6.69 5.26
CA ASN A 53 -1.03 -6.02 4.76
C ASN A 53 -0.72 -5.14 3.56
N ASP A 54 0.40 -4.40 3.55
CA ASP A 54 0.78 -3.56 2.41
C ASP A 54 1.03 -4.40 1.14
N ILE A 55 1.74 -5.53 1.27
CA ILE A 55 1.95 -6.48 0.18
C ILE A 55 0.62 -7.02 -0.36
N ARG A 56 -0.29 -7.44 0.53
CA ARG A 56 -1.61 -7.96 0.13
C ARG A 56 -2.43 -6.90 -0.63
N LEU A 57 -2.47 -5.68 -0.12
CA LEU A 57 -3.19 -4.58 -0.76
C LEU A 57 -2.61 -4.25 -2.15
N ASN A 58 -1.29 -4.33 -2.29
CA ASN A 58 -0.63 -4.13 -3.58
C ASN A 58 -0.98 -5.24 -4.58
N GLU A 59 -0.97 -6.50 -4.13
CA GLU A 59 -1.38 -7.64 -4.96
C GLU A 59 -2.86 -7.55 -5.38
N ASP A 60 -3.75 -7.21 -4.45
CA ASP A 60 -5.18 -7.05 -4.76
C ASP A 60 -5.42 -5.89 -5.72
N SER A 61 -4.69 -4.77 -5.56
CA SER A 61 -4.74 -3.65 -6.51
C SER A 61 -4.29 -4.08 -7.91
N ARG A 62 -3.22 -4.88 -8.01
CA ARG A 62 -2.75 -5.45 -9.29
C ARG A 62 -3.82 -6.34 -9.92
N ARG A 63 -4.45 -7.23 -9.15
CA ARG A 63 -5.54 -8.10 -9.65
C ARG A 63 -6.72 -7.29 -10.17
N VAL A 64 -7.11 -6.23 -9.48
CA VAL A 64 -8.19 -5.35 -9.92
C VAL A 64 -7.81 -4.65 -11.23
N GLN A 65 -6.56 -4.15 -11.35
CA GLN A 65 -6.08 -3.54 -12.59
C GLN A 65 -6.08 -4.52 -13.76
N GLU A 66 -5.65 -5.77 -13.54
CA GLU A 66 -5.70 -6.83 -14.55
C GLU A 66 -7.14 -7.14 -14.99
N ALA A 67 -8.07 -7.26 -14.04
CA ALA A 67 -9.49 -7.46 -14.35
C ALA A 67 -10.08 -6.31 -15.18
N VAL A 68 -9.74 -5.06 -14.84
CA VAL A 68 -10.15 -3.88 -15.61
C VAL A 68 -9.55 -3.90 -17.02
N GLN A 69 -8.28 -4.25 -17.17
CA GLN A 69 -7.64 -4.36 -18.49
C GLN A 69 -8.29 -5.43 -19.36
N GLN A 70 -8.60 -6.61 -18.80
CA GLN A 70 -9.30 -7.68 -19.52
C GLN A 70 -10.71 -7.24 -19.96
N MET A 71 -11.44 -6.54 -19.09
CA MET A 71 -12.75 -5.98 -19.42
C MET A 71 -12.66 -4.97 -20.58
N GLN A 72 -11.66 -4.09 -20.57
CA GLN A 72 -11.44 -3.11 -21.64
C GLN A 72 -11.04 -3.78 -22.96
N GLN A 73 -10.22 -4.83 -22.92
CA GLN A 73 -9.87 -5.59 -24.12
C GLN A 73 -11.11 -6.24 -24.75
N GLY A 74 -11.99 -6.86 -23.95
CA GLY A 74 -13.23 -7.46 -24.45
C GLY A 74 -14.23 -6.45 -25.04
N GLN A 75 -14.11 -5.15 -24.70
CA GLN A 75 -14.86 -4.07 -25.34
C GLN A 75 -14.32 -3.70 -26.73
N TRP A 76 -13.05 -3.98 -27.03
CA TRP A 76 -12.39 -3.62 -28.30
C TRP A 76 -12.37 -4.76 -29.31
N THR A 77 -12.61 -6.01 -28.89
CA THR A 77 -12.63 -7.20 -29.76
C THR A 77 -14.03 -7.66 -30.20
N ASN A 78 -15.10 -6.98 -29.79
CA ASN A 78 -16.49 -7.21 -30.26
C ASN A 78 -16.91 -6.18 -31.30
#